data_AF-A0ABD5FJE8-F1
#
_entry.id   AF-A0ABD5FJE8-F1
#
_cell.length_a   1.000
_cell.length_b   1.000
_cell.length_c   1.000
_cell.angle_alpha   90.00
_cell.angle_beta   90.00
_cell.angle_gamma   90.00
#
_symmetry.space_group_name_H-M   'P 1'
#
loop_
_entity.id
_entity.type
_entity.pdbx_description
1 polymer ?
#
loop_
_entity_poly.entity_id
_entity_poly.type
_entity_poly.pdbx_seq_one_letter_code
_entity_poly.pdbx_strand_id
1 'polypeptide(L)'
;MNQTETFRDWLFRYRYVYRSRSTDKSKQIFLKALIADIIPFRKDLQVIEYDHTKKNASRNLYVGDLTKAKRIICTYYDTPPEHFGDYHFFDRQEQGRKTNQFILTASAVMILLGLLGTWLYIHFASGRFPLLSWQTALFASGVGIYFLLLNRVSRGAGFQQNLTRNTSSILALLSLISQNSQTTTAFAFLDEGSYGERGLEVLRDSVGPNAKIYYLDSIGADAPVRAIGKQFNEGQLQQLAIEHSSEAMGSINYLFCAEKQQDQTYVLPRKQLKQKELNSRNMQKVLALFG
;
A
#
# COMPACT_ATOMS: atom_id res chain seq x y z
N MET A 1 -9.40 -12.16 -24.34
CA MET A 1 -9.88 -11.32 -23.22
C MET A 1 -9.45 -9.90 -23.53
N ASN A 2 -10.37 -8.93 -23.57
CA ASN A 2 -10.03 -7.55 -23.90
C ASN A 2 -9.14 -6.96 -22.77
N GLN A 3 -7.99 -6.36 -23.09
CA GLN A 3 -7.07 -5.81 -22.07
C GLN A 3 -7.77 -4.82 -21.13
N THR A 4 -8.78 -4.10 -21.64
CA THR A 4 -9.61 -3.19 -20.83
C THR A 4 -10.52 -3.94 -19.84
N GLU A 5 -11.06 -5.10 -20.20
CA GLU A 5 -11.87 -5.93 -19.30
C GLU A 5 -11.02 -6.54 -18.19
N THR A 6 -9.85 -7.09 -18.56
CA THR A 6 -8.87 -7.62 -17.61
C THR A 6 -8.47 -6.57 -16.58
N PHE A 7 -8.15 -5.35 -17.04
CA PHE A 7 -7.79 -4.26 -16.13
C PHE A 7 -8.95 -3.85 -15.21
N ARG A 8 -10.19 -3.81 -15.71
CA ARG A 8 -11.37 -3.50 -14.90
C ARG A 8 -11.63 -4.55 -13.83
N ASP A 9 -11.44 -5.84 -14.15
CA ASP A 9 -11.53 -6.92 -13.18
C ASP A 9 -10.46 -6.79 -12.09
N TRP A 10 -9.20 -6.58 -12.48
CA TRP A 10 -8.12 -6.32 -11.52
C TRP A 10 -8.44 -5.11 -10.63
N LEU A 11 -8.85 -4.00 -11.22
CA LEU A 11 -9.23 -2.81 -10.48
C LEU A 11 -10.31 -3.12 -9.43
N PHE A 12 -11.36 -3.85 -9.81
CA PHE A 12 -12.41 -4.25 -8.88
C PHE A 12 -11.87 -5.13 -7.75
N ARG A 13 -11.16 -6.22 -8.07
CA ARG A 13 -10.66 -7.17 -7.08
C ARG A 13 -9.67 -6.54 -6.12
N TYR A 14 -8.68 -5.81 -6.61
CA TYR A 14 -7.65 -5.20 -5.76
C TYR A 14 -8.15 -4.00 -4.95
N ARG A 15 -9.22 -3.33 -5.41
CA ARG A 15 -9.85 -2.23 -4.68
C ARG A 15 -10.81 -2.70 -3.59
N TYR A 16 -11.57 -3.76 -3.83
CA TYR A 16 -12.67 -4.15 -2.94
C TYR A 16 -12.42 -5.47 -2.20
N VAL A 17 -11.91 -6.48 -2.90
CA VAL A 17 -11.72 -7.83 -2.35
C VAL A 17 -10.39 -7.92 -1.60
N TYR A 18 -9.28 -7.54 -2.26
CA TYR A 18 -7.92 -7.59 -1.70
C TYR A 18 -7.41 -6.23 -1.23
N ARG A 19 -8.34 -5.41 -0.73
CA ARG A 19 -8.09 -4.00 -0.41
C ARG A 19 -7.13 -3.79 0.76
N SER A 20 -7.14 -4.68 1.74
CA SER A 20 -6.37 -4.54 2.99
C SER A 20 -5.31 -5.62 3.05
N ARG A 21 -4.06 -5.21 3.23
CA ARG A 21 -2.86 -6.06 3.19
C ARG A 21 -2.00 -5.79 4.43
N SER A 22 -2.65 -5.62 5.58
CA SER A 22 -2.04 -5.24 6.86
C SER A 22 -1.74 -6.42 7.78
N THR A 23 -2.42 -7.55 7.60
CA THR A 23 -2.19 -8.78 8.38
C THR A 23 -1.53 -9.85 7.53
N ASP A 24 -0.78 -10.76 8.15
CA ASP A 24 -0.14 -11.87 7.45
C ASP A 24 -1.14 -12.69 6.61
N LYS A 25 -2.27 -13.08 7.19
CA LYS A 25 -3.35 -13.77 6.46
C LYS A 25 -3.82 -12.99 5.23
N SER A 26 -4.06 -11.68 5.37
CA SER A 26 -4.50 -10.85 4.24
C SER A 26 -3.42 -10.68 3.17
N LYS A 27 -2.15 -10.57 3.57
CA LYS A 27 -1.00 -10.49 2.64
C LYS A 27 -0.86 -11.78 1.85
N GLN A 28 -0.97 -12.95 2.51
CA GLN A 28 -0.93 -14.25 1.83
C GLN A 28 -2.07 -14.42 0.82
N ILE A 29 -3.30 -14.04 1.19
CA ILE A 29 -4.46 -14.10 0.27
C ILE A 29 -4.22 -13.19 -0.94
N PHE A 30 -3.73 -11.97 -0.71
CA PHE A 30 -3.38 -11.04 -1.78
C PHE A 30 -2.29 -11.61 -2.70
N LEU A 31 -1.20 -12.14 -2.15
CA LEU A 31 -0.12 -12.72 -2.96
C LEU A 31 -0.59 -13.89 -3.81
N LYS A 32 -1.45 -14.77 -3.27
CA LYS A 32 -2.05 -15.88 -4.04
C LYS A 32 -2.86 -15.37 -5.23
N ALA A 33 -3.68 -14.33 -5.02
CA ALA A 33 -4.45 -13.72 -6.10
C ALA A 33 -3.53 -13.04 -7.14
N LEU A 34 -2.51 -12.33 -6.67
CA LEU A 34 -1.53 -11.65 -7.52
C LEU A 34 -0.75 -12.63 -8.40
N ILE A 35 -0.28 -13.73 -7.83
CA ILE A 35 0.40 -14.80 -8.57
C ILE A 35 -0.54 -15.40 -9.61
N ALA A 36 -1.80 -15.70 -9.25
CA ALA A 36 -2.78 -16.24 -10.18
C ALA A 36 -3.05 -15.30 -11.38
N ASP A 37 -3.01 -13.99 -11.17
CA ASP A 37 -3.17 -12.99 -12.22
C ASP A 37 -1.95 -12.84 -13.12
N ILE A 38 -0.75 -13.15 -12.62
CA ILE A 38 0.52 -13.02 -13.36
C ILE A 38 0.83 -14.28 -14.17
N ILE A 39 0.52 -15.47 -13.65
CA ILE A 39 0.82 -16.77 -14.29
C ILE A 39 0.46 -16.86 -15.78
N PRO A 40 -0.69 -16.32 -16.25
CA PRO A 40 -1.03 -16.33 -17.67
C PRO A 40 -0.03 -15.61 -18.58
N PHE A 41 0.74 -14.65 -18.04
CA PHE A 41 1.68 -13.81 -18.79
C PHE A 41 3.15 -14.16 -18.51
N ARG A 42 3.47 -14.52 -17.26
CA ARG A 42 4.84 -14.79 -16.79
C ARG A 42 4.85 -15.98 -15.84
N LYS A 43 5.78 -16.91 -16.04
CA LYS A 43 5.91 -18.15 -15.21
C LYS A 43 7.12 -18.14 -14.29
N ASP A 44 8.03 -17.20 -14.50
CA ASP A 44 9.26 -16.96 -13.76
C ASP A 44 9.00 -16.15 -12.48
N LEU A 45 8.12 -16.68 -11.64
CA LEU A 45 7.70 -16.10 -10.37
C LEU A 45 8.50 -16.71 -9.22
N GLN A 46 8.94 -15.89 -8.27
CA GLN A 46 9.61 -16.35 -7.06
C GLN A 46 9.10 -15.57 -5.84
N VAL A 47 8.69 -16.27 -4.79
CA VAL A 47 8.38 -15.66 -3.49
C VAL A 47 9.58 -15.86 -2.58
N ILE A 48 10.12 -14.76 -2.06
CA ILE A 48 11.22 -14.76 -1.10
C ILE A 48 10.67 -14.38 0.27
N GLU A 49 10.79 -15.29 1.23
CA GLU A 49 10.49 -15.03 2.62
C GLU A 49 11.73 -14.54 3.36
N TYR A 50 11.57 -13.62 4.30
CA TYR A 50 12.66 -13.08 5.11
C TYR A 50 12.16 -12.65 6.50
N ASP A 51 13.10 -12.31 7.38
CA ASP A 51 12.85 -11.91 8.78
C ASP A 51 12.05 -12.97 9.58
N HIS A 52 12.48 -14.23 9.52
CA HIS A 52 11.87 -15.36 10.25
C HIS A 52 11.87 -15.21 11.78
N THR A 53 12.54 -14.19 12.32
CA THR A 53 12.55 -13.86 13.76
C THR A 53 11.25 -13.19 14.23
N LYS A 54 10.47 -12.60 13.31
CA LYS A 54 9.15 -12.04 13.61
C LYS A 54 8.11 -13.16 13.68
N LYS A 55 7.04 -12.96 14.45
CA LYS A 55 5.91 -13.91 14.54
C LYS A 55 5.34 -14.31 13.17
N ASN A 56 5.44 -13.44 12.18
CA ASN A 56 5.12 -13.72 10.79
C ASN A 56 6.29 -13.25 9.91
N ALA A 57 6.75 -14.11 9.00
CA ALA A 57 7.77 -13.76 8.02
C ALA A 57 7.21 -12.81 6.95
N SER A 58 8.03 -11.83 6.56
CA SER A 58 7.74 -10.90 5.47
C SER A 58 8.02 -11.58 4.13
N ARG A 59 7.34 -11.16 3.05
CA ARG A 59 7.44 -11.85 1.75
C ARG A 59 7.51 -10.90 0.56
N ASN A 60 8.57 -10.95 -0.22
CA ASN A 60 8.61 -10.30 -1.52
C ASN A 60 8.19 -11.27 -2.62
N LEU A 61 7.49 -10.77 -3.65
CA LEU A 61 7.21 -11.50 -4.88
C LEU A 61 8.01 -10.89 -6.03
N TYR A 62 8.83 -11.69 -6.68
CA TYR A 62 9.64 -11.33 -7.84
C TYR A 62 9.10 -12.01 -9.10
N VAL A 63 9.16 -11.29 -10.22
CA VAL A 63 8.77 -11.76 -11.55
C VAL A 63 9.94 -11.48 -12.49
N GLY A 64 10.62 -12.52 -12.96
CA GLY A 64 11.87 -12.39 -13.73
C GLY A 64 13.14 -12.61 -12.92
N ASP A 65 14.25 -12.74 -13.65
CA ASP A 65 15.58 -12.94 -13.09
C ASP A 65 16.20 -11.61 -12.67
N LEU A 66 16.21 -11.33 -11.35
CA LEU A 66 16.76 -10.10 -10.77
C LEU A 66 18.26 -9.93 -11.00
N THR A 67 19.00 -11.02 -11.24
CA THR A 67 20.46 -10.99 -11.43
C THR A 67 20.83 -10.58 -12.85
N LYS A 68 19.99 -10.93 -13.83
CA LYS A 68 20.20 -10.64 -15.26
C LYS A 68 19.41 -9.45 -15.78
N ALA A 69 18.38 -9.01 -15.05
CA ALA A 69 17.55 -7.89 -15.46
C ALA A 69 18.37 -6.59 -15.60
N LYS A 70 18.12 -5.84 -16.67
CA LYS A 70 18.70 -4.50 -16.86
C LYS A 70 17.91 -3.44 -16.10
N ARG A 71 16.60 -3.68 -15.95
CA ARG A 71 15.68 -2.81 -15.21
C ARG A 71 14.77 -3.64 -14.33
N ILE A 72 14.52 -3.13 -13.12
CA ILE A 72 13.61 -3.70 -12.15
C ILE A 72 12.59 -2.63 -11.80
N ILE A 73 11.31 -2.97 -11.96
CA ILE A 73 10.20 -2.06 -11.63
C ILE A 73 9.50 -2.63 -10.42
N CYS A 74 9.54 -1.92 -9.30
CA CYS A 74 9.07 -2.41 -8.02
C CYS A 74 8.07 -1.48 -7.36
N THR A 75 7.27 -2.05 -6.47
CA THR A 75 6.33 -1.33 -5.63
C THR A 75 6.05 -2.13 -4.37
N TYR A 76 5.61 -1.49 -3.30
CA TYR A 76 5.16 -2.21 -2.12
C TYR A 76 3.69 -2.57 -2.21
N TYR A 77 3.34 -3.72 -1.65
CA TYR A 77 1.96 -4.18 -1.60
C TYR A 77 1.38 -4.14 -0.19
N ASP A 78 2.16 -4.00 0.88
CA ASP A 78 1.59 -3.87 2.21
C ASP A 78 0.76 -2.59 2.35
N THR A 79 -0.12 -2.58 3.34
CA THR A 79 -1.05 -1.46 3.55
C THR A 79 -0.65 -0.65 4.77
N PRO A 80 -0.52 0.69 4.65
CA PRO A 80 -0.27 1.52 5.81
C PRO A 80 -1.51 1.53 6.73
N PRO A 81 -1.32 1.53 8.06
CA PRO A 81 -2.28 2.02 9.02
C PRO A 81 -2.77 3.43 8.70
N GLU A 82 -3.94 3.74 9.22
CA GLU A 82 -4.56 5.04 9.05
C GLU A 82 -3.78 6.14 9.81
N HIS A 83 -3.72 7.33 9.22
CA HIS A 83 -3.01 8.47 9.80
C HIS A 83 -3.81 9.78 9.64
N PHE A 84 -3.41 10.80 10.40
CA PHE A 84 -3.93 12.16 10.22
C PHE A 84 -3.23 12.89 9.07
N GLY A 85 -3.94 13.84 8.47
CA GLY A 85 -3.40 14.75 7.46
C GLY A 85 -2.96 14.07 6.15
N ASP A 86 -2.01 14.74 5.50
CA ASP A 86 -1.49 14.37 4.19
C ASP A 86 -0.38 13.31 4.29
N TYR A 87 -0.08 12.65 3.18
CA TYR A 87 1.02 11.70 3.10
C TYR A 87 2.29 12.40 2.63
N HIS A 88 3.32 12.39 3.46
CA HIS A 88 4.61 13.00 3.16
C HIS A 88 5.54 11.95 2.58
N PHE A 89 5.99 12.15 1.34
CA PHE A 89 6.96 11.25 0.73
C PHE A 89 8.33 11.47 1.38
N PHE A 90 9.06 10.36 1.59
CA PHE A 90 10.40 10.36 2.16
C PHE A 90 10.53 10.85 3.62
N ASP A 91 9.46 11.31 4.27
CA ASP A 91 9.43 11.63 5.70
C ASP A 91 8.70 10.56 6.52
N ARG A 92 9.48 9.57 6.98
CA ARG A 92 8.96 8.46 7.79
C ARG A 92 8.66 8.85 9.22
N GLN A 93 9.42 9.78 9.77
CA GLN A 93 9.28 10.19 11.16
C GLN A 93 7.96 10.95 11.35
N GLU A 94 7.65 11.85 10.43
CA GLU A 94 6.39 12.58 10.42
C GLU A 94 5.21 11.62 10.21
N GLN A 95 5.32 10.69 9.26
CA GLN A 95 4.29 9.70 9.00
C GLN A 95 4.01 8.80 10.23
N GLY A 96 5.07 8.34 10.90
CA GLY A 96 4.97 7.55 12.12
C GLY A 96 4.30 8.35 13.25
N ARG A 97 4.67 9.63 13.43
CA ARG A 97 4.06 10.52 14.41
C ARG A 97 2.56 10.71 14.15
N LYS A 98 2.16 11.02 12.92
CA LYS A 98 0.75 11.21 12.52
C LYS A 98 -0.09 9.94 12.69
N THR A 99 0.51 8.78 12.45
CA THR A 99 -0.13 7.48 12.68
C THR A 99 -0.32 7.22 14.17
N ASN A 100 0.72 7.42 14.99
CA ASN A 100 0.62 7.23 16.43
C ASN A 100 -0.43 8.17 17.05
N GLN A 101 -0.44 9.43 16.63
CA GLN A 101 -1.48 10.39 17.04
C GLN A 101 -2.88 9.91 16.66
N PHE A 102 -3.07 9.37 15.45
CA PHE A 102 -4.34 8.79 15.03
C PHE A 102 -4.76 7.62 15.92
N ILE A 103 -3.87 6.65 16.13
CA ILE A 103 -4.16 5.46 16.94
C ILE A 103 -4.50 5.86 18.38
N LEU A 104 -3.75 6.78 18.97
CA LEU A 104 -3.98 7.27 20.33
C LEU A 104 -5.33 7.98 20.44
N THR A 105 -5.62 8.90 19.51
CA THR A 105 -6.88 9.66 19.50
C THR A 105 -8.07 8.74 19.29
N ALA A 106 -8.01 7.84 18.31
CA ALA A 106 -9.08 6.90 18.02
C ALA A 106 -9.30 5.92 19.18
N SER A 107 -8.23 5.43 19.82
CA SER A 107 -8.33 4.59 21.01
C SER A 107 -8.94 5.34 22.19
N ALA A 108 -8.56 6.60 22.41
CA ALA A 108 -9.14 7.43 23.47
C ALA A 108 -10.65 7.65 23.26
N VAL A 109 -11.07 7.98 22.03
CA VAL A 109 -12.49 8.10 21.68
C VAL A 109 -13.23 6.79 21.92
N MET A 110 -12.68 5.65 21.51
CA MET A 110 -13.28 4.34 21.78
C MET A 110 -13.43 4.07 23.28
N ILE A 111 -12.41 4.37 24.09
CA ILE A 111 -12.48 4.22 25.55
C ILE A 111 -13.59 5.10 26.13
N LEU A 112 -13.71 6.37 25.70
CA LEU A 112 -14.78 7.26 26.15
C LEU A 112 -16.17 6.72 25.76
N LEU A 113 -16.32 6.17 24.55
CA LEU A 113 -17.57 5.50 24.13
C LEU A 113 -17.88 4.26 24.98
N GLY A 114 -16.87 3.48 25.34
CA GLY A 114 -17.00 2.34 26.24
C GLY A 114 -17.44 2.74 27.66
N LEU A 115 -16.84 3.82 28.20
CA LEU A 115 -17.23 4.39 29.49
C LEU A 115 -18.66 4.94 29.45
N LEU A 116 -19.02 5.67 28.40
CA LEU A 116 -20.38 6.18 28.21
C LEU A 116 -21.40 5.04 28.10
N GLY A 117 -21.11 4.00 27.32
CA GLY A 117 -21.96 2.82 27.19
C GLY A 117 -22.14 2.07 28.52
N THR A 118 -21.06 1.96 29.31
CA THR A 118 -21.10 1.37 30.65
C THR A 118 -21.94 2.22 31.61
N TRP A 119 -21.76 3.54 31.60
CA TRP A 119 -22.53 4.47 32.42
C TRP A 119 -24.03 4.43 32.08
N LEU A 120 -24.38 4.44 30.79
CA LEU A 120 -25.76 4.29 30.33
C LEU A 120 -26.35 2.96 30.80
N TYR A 121 -25.59 1.87 30.67
CA TYR A 121 -26.04 0.56 31.15
C TYR A 121 -26.36 0.58 32.64
N ILE A 122 -25.46 1.10 33.48
CA ILE A 122 -25.68 1.20 34.94
C ILE A 122 -26.89 2.08 35.26
N HIS A 123 -27.08 3.18 34.54
CA HIS A 123 -28.18 4.12 34.79
C HIS A 123 -29.56 3.53 34.43
N PHE A 124 -29.65 2.77 33.34
CA PHE A 124 -30.92 2.19 32.87
C PHE A 124 -31.18 0.76 33.35
N ALA A 125 -30.16 0.04 33.81
CA ALA A 125 -30.33 -1.28 34.40
C ALA A 125 -30.88 -1.15 35.83
N SER A 126 -32.20 -1.11 35.95
CA SER A 126 -32.89 -1.15 37.23
C SER A 126 -32.61 -2.46 37.99
N GLY A 127 -31.94 -2.36 39.14
CA GLY A 127 -31.97 -3.31 40.27
C GLY A 127 -31.78 -4.82 39.99
N ARG A 128 -30.62 -5.34 40.41
CA ARG A 128 -30.11 -6.74 40.32
C ARG A 128 -29.75 -7.19 38.89
N PHE A 129 -28.46 -7.46 38.69
CA PHE A 129 -27.90 -8.02 37.45
C PHE A 129 -28.27 -9.51 37.33
N PRO A 130 -29.29 -9.90 36.53
CA PRO A 130 -29.66 -11.30 36.41
C PRO A 130 -28.69 -11.95 35.42
N LEU A 131 -27.77 -12.77 35.91
CA LEU A 131 -26.70 -13.39 35.12
C LEU A 131 -27.21 -14.19 33.90
N LEU A 132 -28.44 -14.73 33.97
CA LEU A 132 -29.06 -15.54 32.92
C LEU A 132 -30.17 -14.81 32.12
N SER A 133 -30.30 -13.49 32.23
CA SER A 133 -31.27 -12.76 31.41
C SER A 133 -30.79 -12.55 29.98
N TRP A 134 -31.72 -12.52 29.03
CA TRP A 134 -31.42 -12.19 27.62
C TRP A 134 -30.82 -10.77 27.48
N GLN A 135 -31.19 -9.85 28.37
CA GLN A 135 -30.67 -8.47 28.43
C GLN A 135 -29.17 -8.47 28.79
N THR A 136 -28.78 -9.27 29.78
CA THR A 136 -27.39 -9.49 30.16
C THR A 136 -26.59 -10.12 29.03
N ALA A 137 -27.14 -11.11 28.34
CA ALA A 137 -26.50 -11.75 27.20
C ALA A 137 -26.25 -10.77 26.03
N LEU A 138 -27.23 -9.90 25.72
CA LEU A 138 -27.08 -8.84 24.72
C LEU A 138 -26.03 -7.80 25.13
N PHE A 139 -26.03 -7.37 26.39
CA PHE A 139 -25.02 -6.46 26.90
C PHE A 139 -23.61 -7.07 26.82
N ALA A 140 -23.44 -8.32 27.28
CA ALA A 140 -22.17 -9.03 27.19
C ALA A 140 -21.69 -9.19 25.74
N SER A 141 -22.61 -9.48 24.81
CA SER A 141 -22.30 -9.53 23.38
C SER A 141 -21.87 -8.16 22.84
N GLY A 142 -22.55 -7.09 23.25
CA GLY A 142 -22.18 -5.71 22.90
C GLY A 142 -20.79 -5.32 23.42
N VAL A 143 -20.46 -5.67 24.66
CA VAL A 143 -19.12 -5.49 25.24
C VAL A 143 -18.07 -6.30 24.48
N GLY A 144 -18.39 -7.55 24.11
CA GLY A 144 -17.52 -8.37 23.27
C GLY A 144 -17.22 -7.73 21.91
N ILE A 145 -18.27 -7.27 21.21
CA ILE A 145 -18.14 -6.55 19.93
C ILE A 145 -17.31 -5.27 20.13
N TYR A 146 -17.55 -4.52 21.20
CA TYR A 146 -16.79 -3.31 21.53
C TYR A 146 -15.29 -3.61 21.65
N PHE A 147 -14.89 -4.64 22.39
CA PHE A 147 -13.48 -4.99 22.53
C PHE A 147 -12.85 -5.49 21.22
N LEU A 148 -13.62 -6.18 20.37
CA LEU A 148 -13.16 -6.54 19.03
C LEU A 148 -12.90 -5.29 18.16
N LEU A 149 -13.78 -4.29 18.23
CA LEU A 149 -13.61 -3.02 17.53
C LEU A 149 -12.44 -2.20 18.10
N LEU A 150 -12.30 -2.13 19.43
CA LEU A 150 -11.20 -1.46 20.10
C LEU A 150 -9.85 -2.08 19.69
N ASN A 151 -9.71 -3.40 19.76
CA ASN A 151 -8.50 -4.10 19.30
C ASN A 151 -8.18 -3.80 17.83
N ARG A 152 -9.20 -3.61 16.98
CA ARG A 152 -9.02 -3.24 15.59
C ARG A 152 -8.48 -1.81 15.44
N VAL A 153 -9.06 -0.86 16.18
CA VAL A 153 -8.65 0.56 16.20
C VAL A 153 -7.25 0.75 16.80
N SER A 154 -6.96 0.08 17.92
CA SER A 154 -5.65 0.14 18.59
C SER A 154 -4.50 -0.39 17.73
N ARG A 155 -4.79 -1.25 16.76
CA ARG A 155 -3.81 -1.73 15.76
C ARG A 155 -3.70 -0.83 14.54
N GLY A 156 -4.44 0.29 14.50
CA GLY A 156 -4.54 1.16 13.32
C GLY A 156 -5.25 0.51 12.13
N ALA A 157 -5.97 -0.60 12.35
CA ALA A 157 -6.61 -1.39 11.31
C ALA A 157 -8.04 -0.89 11.05
N GLY A 158 -8.21 0.24 10.36
CA GLY A 158 -9.56 0.75 10.05
C GLY A 158 -9.56 1.71 8.86
N PHE A 159 -10.60 1.64 8.03
CA PHE A 159 -10.92 2.64 6.97
C PHE A 159 -9.88 2.89 5.87
N GLN A 160 -8.92 1.98 5.70
CA GLN A 160 -7.85 2.09 4.73
C GLN A 160 -8.39 2.17 3.29
N GLN A 161 -8.18 3.32 2.65
CA GLN A 161 -8.46 3.54 1.23
C GLN A 161 -7.16 3.45 0.45
N ASN A 162 -6.84 2.25 -0.02
CA ASN A 162 -5.54 1.95 -0.61
C ASN A 162 -5.52 2.03 -2.13
N LEU A 163 -6.59 2.55 -2.74
CA LEU A 163 -6.71 2.63 -4.20
C LEU A 163 -5.54 3.42 -4.78
N THR A 164 -5.26 4.60 -4.22
CA THR A 164 -4.09 5.41 -4.55
C THR A 164 -2.83 4.81 -3.94
N ARG A 165 -2.76 4.68 -2.60
CA ARG A 165 -1.59 4.16 -1.88
C ARG A 165 -1.82 2.71 -1.42
N ASN A 166 -1.33 1.67 -2.08
CA ASN A 166 -0.51 1.68 -3.29
C ASN A 166 -1.06 0.75 -4.39
N THR A 167 -2.38 0.48 -4.36
CA THR A 167 -3.04 -0.38 -5.35
C THR A 167 -2.87 0.15 -6.78
N SER A 168 -2.79 1.46 -7.00
CA SER A 168 -2.54 2.02 -8.33
C SER A 168 -1.21 1.51 -8.91
N SER A 169 -0.15 1.50 -8.10
CA SER A 169 1.18 1.05 -8.54
C SER A 169 1.19 -0.45 -8.80
N ILE A 170 0.51 -1.24 -7.96
CA ILE A 170 0.31 -2.68 -8.18
C ILE A 170 -0.39 -2.92 -9.53
N LEU A 171 -1.44 -2.16 -9.84
CA LEU A 171 -2.18 -2.28 -11.10
C LEU A 171 -1.33 -1.87 -12.32
N ALA A 172 -0.46 -0.87 -12.21
CA ALA A 172 0.47 -0.56 -13.29
C ALA A 172 1.51 -1.66 -13.49
N LEU A 173 2.08 -2.22 -12.42
CA LEU A 173 3.00 -3.36 -12.55
C LEU A 173 2.31 -4.54 -13.22
N LEU A 174 1.08 -4.88 -12.82
CA LEU A 174 0.29 -5.93 -13.48
C LEU A 174 0.07 -5.64 -14.97
N SER A 175 -0.27 -4.39 -15.30
CA SER A 175 -0.45 -3.98 -16.70
C SER A 175 0.85 -4.08 -17.49
N LEU A 176 1.97 -3.62 -16.94
CA LEU A 176 3.30 -3.75 -17.55
C LEU A 176 3.69 -5.21 -17.74
N ILE A 177 3.49 -6.06 -16.73
CA ILE A 177 3.75 -7.50 -16.81
C ILE A 177 2.92 -8.15 -17.93
N SER A 178 1.65 -7.76 -18.08
CA SER A 178 0.77 -8.32 -19.11
C SER A 178 1.14 -7.90 -20.53
N GLN A 179 1.80 -6.75 -20.68
CA GLN A 179 2.23 -6.19 -21.96
C GLN A 179 3.68 -6.54 -22.29
N ASN A 180 4.48 -6.90 -21.29
CA ASN A 180 5.92 -7.06 -21.42
C ASN A 180 6.36 -8.52 -21.28
N SER A 181 6.73 -9.11 -22.43
CA SER A 181 7.33 -10.45 -22.53
C SER A 181 8.86 -10.45 -22.45
N GLN A 182 9.50 -9.28 -22.29
CA GLN A 182 10.96 -9.17 -22.30
C GLN A 182 11.58 -9.70 -21.00
N THR A 183 12.60 -10.54 -21.14
CA THR A 183 13.38 -11.10 -20.01
C THR A 183 14.35 -10.08 -19.39
N THR A 184 14.57 -8.93 -20.04
CA THR A 184 15.46 -7.86 -19.54
C THR A 184 14.84 -7.00 -18.46
N THR A 185 13.52 -7.17 -18.22
CA THR A 185 12.74 -6.44 -17.23
C THR A 185 12.23 -7.42 -16.19
N ALA A 186 12.58 -7.18 -14.94
CA ALA A 186 11.99 -7.88 -13.81
C ALA A 186 11.08 -6.94 -13.01
N PHE A 187 10.13 -7.53 -12.29
CA PHE A 187 9.18 -6.82 -11.47
C PHE A 187 9.24 -7.33 -10.04
N ALA A 188 9.01 -6.46 -9.06
CA ALA A 188 9.01 -6.85 -7.65
C ALA A 188 7.87 -6.19 -6.88
N PHE A 189 7.13 -7.01 -6.13
CA PHE A 189 6.14 -6.58 -5.18
C PHE A 189 6.69 -6.81 -3.78
N LEU A 190 6.87 -5.72 -3.04
CA LEU A 190 7.64 -5.67 -1.81
C LEU A 190 6.72 -5.67 -0.58
N ASP A 191 7.12 -6.40 0.46
CA ASP A 191 6.52 -6.27 1.79
C ASP A 191 7.25 -5.20 2.62
N GLU A 192 6.58 -4.74 3.68
CA GLU A 192 7.10 -3.75 4.64
C GLU A 192 7.49 -2.39 4.03
N GLY A 193 6.95 -2.01 2.87
CA GLY A 193 7.24 -0.71 2.25
C GLY A 193 6.42 0.45 2.83
N SER A 194 5.35 0.18 3.58
CA SER A 194 4.52 1.24 4.16
C SER A 194 5.19 2.00 5.32
N TYR A 195 6.08 1.34 6.08
CA TYR A 195 6.87 1.94 7.18
C TYR A 195 8.35 1.56 7.21
N GLY A 196 8.74 0.49 6.52
CA GLY A 196 10.10 -0.04 6.51
C GLY A 196 10.75 0.11 5.14
N GLU A 197 12.07 -0.02 5.09
CA GLU A 197 12.78 -0.24 3.81
C GLU A 197 13.12 -1.72 3.62
N ARG A 198 12.74 -2.60 4.56
CA ARG A 198 13.29 -3.96 4.62
C ARG A 198 13.04 -4.76 3.35
N GLY A 199 11.83 -4.70 2.78
CA GLY A 199 11.54 -5.35 1.50
C GLY A 199 12.37 -4.77 0.35
N LEU A 200 12.64 -3.46 0.36
CA LEU A 200 13.50 -2.83 -0.65
C LEU A 200 14.97 -3.17 -0.45
N GLU A 201 15.47 -3.26 0.79
CA GLU A 201 16.81 -3.73 1.11
C GLU A 201 17.03 -5.16 0.61
N VAL A 202 16.11 -6.07 0.95
CA VAL A 202 16.17 -7.48 0.49
C VAL A 202 16.13 -7.56 -1.04
N LEU A 203 15.35 -6.69 -1.70
CA LEU A 203 15.39 -6.58 -3.16
C LEU A 203 16.79 -6.18 -3.61
N ARG A 204 17.35 -5.07 -3.09
CA ARG A 204 18.65 -4.52 -3.49
C ARG A 204 19.78 -5.54 -3.35
N ASP A 205 19.77 -6.33 -2.28
CA ASP A 205 20.76 -7.38 -2.04
C ASP A 205 20.64 -8.55 -3.04
N SER A 206 19.47 -8.69 -3.68
CA SER A 206 19.19 -9.74 -4.68
C SER A 206 19.40 -9.28 -6.14
N VAL A 207 19.68 -8.00 -6.36
CA VAL A 207 19.76 -7.38 -7.70
C VAL A 207 21.17 -7.46 -8.28
N GLY A 208 21.28 -7.68 -9.60
CA GLY A 208 22.57 -7.60 -10.30
C GLY A 208 23.18 -6.18 -10.28
N PRO A 209 24.52 -6.03 -10.27
CA PRO A 209 25.20 -4.77 -9.96
C PRO A 209 24.90 -3.59 -10.91
N ASN A 210 24.44 -3.88 -12.13
CA ASN A 210 24.16 -2.88 -13.17
C ASN A 210 22.66 -2.62 -13.39
N ALA A 211 21.78 -3.29 -12.64
CA ALA A 211 20.35 -3.14 -12.85
C ALA A 211 19.85 -1.81 -12.31
N LYS A 212 18.97 -1.16 -13.07
CA LYS A 212 18.29 0.07 -12.66
C LYS A 212 17.02 -0.27 -11.90
N ILE A 213 16.86 0.24 -10.69
CA ILE A 213 15.66 0.00 -9.87
C ILE A 213 14.74 1.21 -9.96
N TYR A 214 13.48 0.99 -10.33
CA TYR A 214 12.41 1.98 -10.41
C TYR A 214 11.32 1.66 -9.39
N TYR A 215 11.12 2.52 -8.41
CA TYR A 215 10.17 2.35 -7.32
C TYR A 215 8.92 3.21 -7.57
N LEU A 216 7.76 2.56 -7.67
CA LEU A 216 6.50 3.22 -7.95
C LEU A 216 5.69 3.42 -6.66
N ASP A 217 5.23 4.64 -6.40
CA ASP A 217 4.33 4.95 -5.28
C ASP A 217 3.18 5.87 -5.71
N SER A 218 1.94 5.46 -5.42
CA SER A 218 0.75 6.30 -5.56
C SER A 218 0.52 6.86 -6.97
N ILE A 219 0.98 6.16 -8.01
CA ILE A 219 0.98 6.64 -9.41
C ILE A 219 -0.40 6.95 -10.01
N GLY A 220 -1.48 6.51 -9.38
CA GLY A 220 -2.85 6.74 -9.83
C GLY A 220 -3.51 7.94 -9.17
N ALA A 221 -2.78 8.68 -8.32
CA ALA A 221 -3.31 9.86 -7.65
C ALA A 221 -3.61 10.98 -8.65
N ASP A 222 -4.57 11.84 -8.32
CA ASP A 222 -4.90 13.05 -9.05
C ASP A 222 -3.95 14.20 -8.68
N ALA A 223 -2.65 13.98 -8.88
CA ALA A 223 -1.56 14.91 -8.65
C ALA A 223 -0.51 14.76 -9.77
N PRO A 224 0.41 15.73 -9.97
CA PRO A 224 1.46 15.60 -10.99
C PRO A 224 2.34 14.36 -10.79
N VAL A 225 2.67 13.67 -11.89
CA VAL A 225 3.64 12.57 -11.91
C VAL A 225 5.04 13.17 -11.81
N ARG A 226 5.83 12.67 -10.85
CA ARG A 226 7.19 13.13 -10.55
C ARG A 226 8.16 11.97 -10.57
N ALA A 227 9.33 12.21 -11.12
CA ALA A 227 10.46 11.29 -11.18
C ALA A 227 11.62 11.87 -10.38
N ILE A 228 12.24 11.06 -9.51
CA ILE A 228 13.48 11.40 -8.81
C ILE A 228 14.51 10.32 -9.08
N GLY A 229 15.69 10.69 -9.55
CA GLY A 229 16.81 9.77 -9.76
C GLY A 229 17.55 10.01 -11.07
N LYS A 230 18.73 9.42 -11.21
CA LYS A 230 19.66 9.74 -12.31
C LYS A 230 19.51 8.85 -13.54
N GLN A 231 18.74 7.75 -13.45
CA GLN A 231 18.81 6.70 -14.47
C GLN A 231 17.64 6.73 -15.47
N PHE A 232 16.76 7.73 -15.37
CA PHE A 232 15.68 7.99 -16.32
C PHE A 232 16.18 8.57 -17.65
N ASN A 233 15.40 8.37 -18.71
CA ASN A 233 15.59 9.06 -19.99
C ASN A 233 14.85 10.41 -19.95
N GLU A 234 15.60 11.51 -19.81
CA GLU A 234 15.03 12.86 -19.69
C GLU A 234 14.16 13.25 -20.90
N GLY A 235 14.56 12.86 -22.11
CA GLY A 235 13.77 13.15 -23.31
C GLY A 235 12.39 12.48 -23.29
N GLN A 236 12.32 11.23 -22.81
CA GLN A 236 11.05 10.51 -22.65
C GLN A 236 10.20 11.12 -21.53
N LEU A 237 10.82 11.54 -20.41
CA LEU A 237 10.10 12.22 -19.33
C LEU A 237 9.50 13.56 -19.77
N GLN A 238 10.24 14.36 -20.55
CA GLN A 238 9.75 15.61 -21.11
C GLN A 238 8.57 15.39 -22.07
N GLN A 239 8.66 14.40 -22.96
CA GLN A 239 7.56 14.04 -23.86
C GLN A 239 6.28 13.64 -23.12
N LEU A 240 6.42 12.94 -21.99
CA LEU A 240 5.29 12.52 -21.15
C LEU A 240 4.83 13.62 -20.17
N ALA A 241 5.48 14.79 -20.18
CA ALA A 241 5.28 15.86 -19.20
C ALA A 241 5.32 15.32 -17.77
N ILE A 242 6.41 14.61 -17.43
CA ILE A 242 6.74 14.14 -16.10
C ILE A 242 7.83 15.04 -15.54
N GLU A 243 7.58 15.64 -14.37
CA GLU A 243 8.56 16.49 -13.71
C GLU A 243 9.70 15.63 -13.16
N HIS A 244 10.94 16.02 -13.41
CA HIS A 244 12.12 15.23 -13.07
C HIS A 244 13.08 16.01 -12.17
N SER A 245 13.55 15.36 -11.11
CA SER A 245 14.70 15.82 -10.31
C SER A 245 15.82 14.78 -10.42
N SER A 246 17.01 15.22 -10.83
CA SER A 246 18.22 14.38 -10.89
C SER A 246 18.92 14.21 -9.54
N GLU A 247 18.27 14.63 -8.45
CA GLU A 247 18.74 14.46 -7.08
C GLU A 247 19.05 12.98 -6.77
N ALA A 248 20.17 12.77 -6.08
CA ALA A 248 20.67 11.43 -5.78
C ALA A 248 19.92 10.82 -4.58
N MET A 249 18.91 9.99 -4.82
CA MET A 249 18.28 9.15 -3.80
C MET A 249 18.89 7.74 -3.77
N GLY A 250 20.21 7.67 -3.59
CA GLY A 250 20.96 6.42 -3.63
C GLY A 250 20.92 5.76 -5.02
N SER A 251 20.73 4.44 -5.05
CA SER A 251 20.67 3.64 -6.28
C SER A 251 19.26 3.44 -6.83
N ILE A 252 18.26 4.13 -6.26
CA ILE A 252 16.84 3.92 -6.56
C ILE A 252 16.29 5.13 -7.30
N ASN A 253 15.49 4.87 -8.33
CA ASN A 253 14.76 5.89 -9.07
C ASN A 253 13.30 5.83 -8.63
N TYR A 254 12.75 6.92 -8.10
CA TYR A 254 11.38 6.98 -7.62
C TYR A 254 10.47 7.58 -8.69
N LEU A 255 9.29 7.00 -8.86
CA LEU A 255 8.22 7.53 -9.70
C LEU A 255 6.92 7.55 -8.90
N PHE A 256 6.38 8.73 -8.65
CA PHE A 256 5.23 8.89 -7.77
C PHE A 256 4.38 10.09 -8.15
N CYS A 257 3.14 10.14 -7.64
CA CYS A 257 2.28 11.31 -7.82
C CYS A 257 2.23 12.11 -6.52
N ALA A 258 2.60 13.39 -6.59
CA ALA A 258 2.61 14.28 -5.43
C ALA A 258 2.47 15.75 -5.83
N GLU A 259 1.92 16.54 -4.91
CA GLU A 259 2.08 17.99 -4.93
C GLU A 259 3.45 18.36 -4.37
N LYS A 260 4.04 19.41 -4.93
CA LYS A 260 5.29 19.98 -4.44
C LYS A 260 5.00 21.20 -3.58
N GLN A 261 5.44 21.18 -2.33
CA GLN A 261 5.33 22.34 -1.45
C GLN A 261 6.51 23.30 -1.64
N GLN A 262 6.39 24.51 -1.08
CA GLN A 262 7.37 25.59 -1.25
C GLN A 262 8.77 25.22 -0.73
N ASP A 263 8.85 24.31 0.24
CA ASP A 263 10.07 23.81 0.88
C ASP A 263 10.70 22.60 0.16
N GLN A 264 10.30 22.32 -1.09
CA GLN A 264 10.70 21.14 -1.87
C GLN A 264 10.22 19.80 -1.28
N THR A 265 9.34 19.81 -0.27
CA THR A 265 8.72 18.57 0.20
C THR A 265 7.66 18.10 -0.78
N TYR A 266 7.57 16.78 -0.92
CA TYR A 266 6.55 16.14 -1.74
C TYR A 266 5.47 15.58 -0.85
N VAL A 267 4.24 16.00 -1.09
CA VAL A 267 3.10 15.65 -0.26
C VAL A 267 1.95 15.20 -1.14
N LEU A 268 1.26 14.15 -0.73
CA LEU A 268 -0.04 13.78 -1.29
C LEU A 268 -1.16 14.20 -0.33
N PRO A 269 -1.88 15.30 -0.63
CA PRO A 269 -3.06 15.72 0.10
C PRO A 269 -4.05 14.58 0.39
N ARG A 270 -4.63 14.60 1.60
CA ARG A 270 -5.60 13.57 2.03
C ARG A 270 -6.75 13.39 1.05
N LYS A 271 -7.20 14.46 0.37
CA LYS A 271 -8.25 14.42 -0.65
C LYS A 271 -7.86 13.54 -1.85
N GLN A 272 -6.64 13.68 -2.35
CA GLN A 272 -6.10 12.88 -3.46
C GLN A 272 -5.74 11.45 -2.98
N LEU A 273 -5.22 11.31 -1.76
CA LEU A 273 -4.97 9.99 -1.16
C LEU A 273 -6.26 9.16 -1.06
N LYS A 274 -7.39 9.80 -0.76
CA LYS A 274 -8.73 9.20 -0.56
C LYS A 274 -9.66 9.32 -1.78
N GLN A 275 -9.11 9.58 -2.97
CA GLN A 275 -9.91 9.67 -4.18
C GLN A 275 -10.57 8.33 -4.53
N LYS A 276 -11.74 8.42 -5.17
CA LYS A 276 -12.56 7.24 -5.50
C LYS A 276 -12.22 6.63 -6.85
N GLU A 277 -11.45 7.30 -7.69
CA GLU A 277 -11.13 6.87 -9.05
C GLU A 277 -9.64 7.08 -9.30
N LEU A 278 -9.04 6.24 -10.15
CA LEU A 278 -7.65 6.42 -10.55
C LEU A 278 -7.57 7.48 -11.63
N ASN A 279 -6.56 8.34 -11.56
CA ASN A 279 -6.24 9.23 -12.67
C ASN A 279 -5.68 8.40 -13.83
N SER A 280 -6.52 8.09 -14.83
CA SER A 280 -6.13 7.24 -15.96
C SER A 280 -5.03 7.85 -16.82
N ARG A 281 -4.93 9.19 -16.89
CA ARG A 281 -3.86 9.87 -17.62
C ARG A 281 -2.50 9.61 -16.97
N ASN A 282 -2.43 9.68 -15.64
CA ASN A 282 -1.21 9.37 -14.90
C ASN A 282 -0.83 7.89 -15.06
N MET A 283 -1.80 6.97 -14.96
CA MET A 283 -1.56 5.56 -15.24
C MET A 283 -0.97 5.35 -16.64
N GLN A 284 -1.56 5.97 -17.67
CA GLN A 284 -1.06 5.87 -19.05
C GLN A 284 0.36 6.43 -19.23
N LYS A 285 0.69 7.56 -18.59
CA LYS A 285 2.06 8.11 -18.61
C LYS A 285 3.07 7.10 -18.06
N VAL A 286 2.76 6.47 -16.93
CA VAL A 286 3.64 5.46 -16.32
C VAL A 286 3.77 4.22 -17.21
N LEU A 287 2.66 3.76 -17.81
CA LEU A 287 2.71 2.64 -18.75
C LEU A 287 3.54 2.97 -19.99
N ALA A 288 3.39 4.17 -20.56
CA ALA A 288 4.17 4.62 -21.72
C ALA A 288 5.66 4.87 -21.41
N LEU A 289 6.00 5.12 -20.15
CA LEU A 289 7.39 5.26 -19.72
C LEU A 289 8.14 3.92 -19.73
N PHE A 290 7.44 2.83 -19.39
CA PHE A 290 8.06 1.53 -19.15
C PHE A 290 7.69 0.42 -20.14
N GLY A 291 6.58 0.55 -20.85
CA GLY A 291 6.15 -0.36 -21.92
C GLY A 291 7.08 -0.28 -23.12
#